data_AF-A0A1Q6IRD5-F1
#
_entry.id   AF-A0A1Q6IRD5-F1
#
_cell.length_a   1.000
_cell.length_b   1.000
_cell.length_c   1.000
_cell.angle_alpha   90.00
_cell.angle_beta   90.00
_cell.angle_gamma   90.00
#
_symmetry.space_group_name_H-M   'P 1'
#
loop_
_entity.id
_entity.type
_entity.pdbx_description
1 polymer ?
#
loop_
_entity_poly.entity_id
_entity_poly.type
_entity_poly.pdbx_seq_one_letter_code
_entity_poly.pdbx_strand_id
1 'polypeptide(L)'
;MLFACSFSGNAIHFFNGTYEEALQLAKKEKKNLFISFTASWCGPCRMMKKVVFEDPQVVRYADQHYICLNADIEYPEFRLLQCRVNPNRAGIIPHICILTPDGKIIKESSSVTTGQMMKFLKADPQAVPLRDLVPANSPSLQMESPHLFQYRTPYSQVLAQAKRENKNMLLCFSSHFCGPCRQMEETIFQNPGIIQTVGERCIPGYFEIGDPEDRALCYRYHNTQTAIPYLVLVSPDEKILRRHTGYMDSTAFMNFLQPAASALDSISPQTFHLQESEPTCFQKFLYKQRHHAWKLQITAAINTTTLKTSGSLSAVDFNYRIGYEVGFSFAHQRKHWAVMPGLYFTSKGGKNQEVTLRQNYLELPVKFTWLYQNHQNGWWKGLSVSPYGAVRIGEKLKNNTGYGNGLFKTSPWDYGLRFATNMRLTSFDFEFGYLLGLGNISDVQGGKMYNRGFFLNMSLCF
;
A
#
# COMPACT_ATOMS: atom_id res chain seq x y z
N MET A 1 34.84 21.53 12.70
CA MET A 1 33.61 21.08 13.38
C MET A 1 32.43 21.82 12.75
N LEU A 2 31.68 21.18 11.86
CA LEU A 2 30.40 21.68 11.37
C LEU A 2 29.34 20.69 11.87
N PHE A 3 28.46 21.18 12.73
CA PHE A 3 27.34 20.44 13.31
C PHE A 3 26.44 19.88 12.20
N ALA A 4 26.38 18.56 12.07
CA ALA A 4 25.30 17.90 11.36
C ALA A 4 24.11 17.82 12.33
N CYS A 5 23.15 18.74 12.19
CA CYS A 5 21.84 18.57 12.80
C CYS A 5 21.16 17.36 12.17
N SER A 6 21.04 16.27 12.94
CA SER A 6 20.13 15.18 12.64
C SER A 6 18.70 15.70 12.65
N PHE A 7 18.12 15.91 11.47
CA PHE A 7 16.68 16.10 11.33
C PHE A 7 16.00 14.73 11.42
N SER A 8 15.57 14.39 12.63
CA SER A 8 14.64 13.29 12.89
C SER A 8 13.21 13.82 12.84
N GLY A 9 12.67 13.95 11.63
CA GLY A 9 11.25 14.16 11.38
C GLY A 9 10.70 13.00 10.56
N ASN A 10 9.67 12.32 11.06
CA ASN A 10 9.05 11.18 10.37
C ASN A 10 8.14 11.61 9.20
N ALA A 11 7.92 12.92 8.98
CA ALA A 11 7.08 13.47 7.92
C ALA A 11 7.53 14.89 7.50
N ILE A 12 7.05 15.37 6.34
CA ILE A 12 7.24 16.76 5.88
C ILE A 12 6.77 17.72 6.98
N HIS A 13 7.57 18.76 7.26
CA HIS A 13 7.21 19.78 8.23
C HIS A 13 6.29 20.83 7.59
N PHE A 14 4.99 20.68 7.83
CA PHE A 14 4.01 21.68 7.41
C PHE A 14 3.99 22.86 8.38
N PHE A 15 4.14 24.07 7.83
CA PHE A 15 3.91 25.33 8.49
C PHE A 15 2.47 25.41 9.00
N ASN A 16 2.32 25.85 10.24
CA ASN A 16 1.03 26.05 10.87
C ASN A 16 0.71 27.55 10.88
N GLY A 17 -0.25 27.97 10.05
CA GLY A 17 -0.65 29.36 9.90
C GLY A 17 -1.39 29.59 8.59
N THR A 18 -1.59 30.86 8.28
CA THR A 18 -2.28 31.31 7.06
C THR A 18 -1.40 31.19 5.82
N TYR A 19 -2.03 31.27 4.64
CA TYR A 19 -1.31 31.34 3.37
C TYR A 19 -0.39 32.56 3.28
N GLU A 20 -0.85 33.70 3.77
CA GLU A 20 -0.13 34.97 3.76
C GLU A 20 1.13 34.89 4.62
N GLU A 21 1.04 34.32 5.82
CA GLU A 21 2.19 34.08 6.70
C GLU A 21 3.19 33.10 6.07
N ALA A 22 2.70 32.02 5.47
CA ALA A 22 3.54 31.05 4.78
C ALA A 22 4.28 31.67 3.59
N LEU A 23 3.62 32.57 2.83
CA LEU A 23 4.22 33.30 1.72
C LEU A 23 5.25 34.33 2.20
N GLN A 24 4.98 35.03 3.31
CA GLN A 24 5.95 35.94 3.92
C GLN A 24 7.20 35.18 4.40
N LEU A 25 7.02 34.00 5.02
CA LEU A 25 8.12 33.14 5.43
C LEU A 25 8.92 32.64 4.21
N ALA A 26 8.24 32.24 3.14
CA ALA A 26 8.86 31.84 1.88
C ALA A 26 9.74 32.95 1.28
N LYS A 27 9.26 34.21 1.30
CA LYS A 27 10.05 35.39 0.89
C LYS A 27 11.26 35.60 1.79
N LYS A 28 11.08 35.53 3.11
CA LYS A 28 12.16 35.73 4.09
C LYS A 28 13.25 34.66 3.97
N GLU A 29 12.89 33.40 3.81
CA GLU A 29 13.81 32.27 3.68
C GLU A 29 14.32 32.06 2.25
N LYS A 30 13.81 32.82 1.27
CA LYS A 30 14.10 32.65 -0.17
C LYS A 30 13.82 31.22 -0.64
N LYS A 31 12.76 30.61 -0.12
CA LYS A 31 12.28 29.28 -0.49
C LYS A 31 10.96 29.37 -1.23
N ASN A 32 10.70 28.44 -2.14
CA ASN A 32 9.38 28.33 -2.77
C ASN A 32 8.35 27.83 -1.74
N LEU A 33 7.07 28.03 -2.02
CA LEU A 33 5.97 27.54 -1.19
C LEU A 33 5.38 26.28 -1.83
N PHE A 34 5.41 25.15 -1.12
CA PHE A 34 4.69 23.94 -1.48
C PHE A 34 3.36 23.91 -0.74
N ILE A 35 2.23 23.85 -1.46
CA ILE A 35 0.90 23.78 -0.85
C ILE A 35 0.29 22.41 -1.17
N SER A 36 -0.21 21.73 -0.13
CA SER A 36 -1.00 20.51 -0.24
C SER A 36 -2.44 20.81 0.15
N PHE A 37 -3.33 20.94 -0.83
CA PHE A 37 -4.77 21.03 -0.62
C PHE A 37 -5.34 19.66 -0.29
N THR A 38 -5.96 19.55 0.88
CA THR A 38 -6.45 18.31 1.48
C THR A 38 -7.79 18.54 2.17
N ALA A 39 -8.39 17.47 2.68
CA ALA A 39 -9.46 17.52 3.67
C ALA A 39 -9.38 16.25 4.54
N SER A 40 -10.00 16.29 5.72
CA SER A 40 -10.03 15.16 6.65
C SER A 40 -10.65 13.88 6.05
N TRP A 41 -11.69 14.07 5.23
CA TRP A 41 -12.43 13.02 4.53
C TRP A 41 -11.71 12.40 3.33
N CYS A 42 -10.66 13.04 2.83
CA CYS A 42 -10.00 12.62 1.60
C CYS A 42 -9.11 11.38 1.79
N GLY A 43 -9.64 10.21 1.46
CA GLY A 43 -8.91 8.93 1.48
C GLY A 43 -7.55 8.94 0.77
N PRO A 44 -7.45 9.44 -0.49
CA PRO A 44 -6.17 9.48 -1.20
C PRO A 44 -5.20 10.49 -0.58
N CYS A 45 -5.70 11.59 -0.01
CA CYS A 45 -4.88 12.55 0.73
C CYS A 45 -4.26 11.91 1.99
N ARG A 46 -5.06 11.14 2.75
CA ARG A 46 -4.58 10.37 3.91
C ARG A 46 -3.52 9.35 3.51
N MET A 47 -3.69 8.70 2.35
CA MET A 47 -2.69 7.77 1.81
C MET A 47 -1.40 8.51 1.41
N MET A 48 -1.49 9.65 0.73
CA MET A 48 -0.32 10.47 0.40
C MET A 48 0.42 10.94 1.66
N LYS A 49 -0.31 11.37 2.70
CA LYS A 49 0.29 11.75 3.98
C LYS A 49 1.12 10.60 4.58
N LYS A 50 0.57 9.39 4.63
CA LYS A 50 1.22 8.21 5.23
C LYS A 50 2.35 7.60 4.38
N VAL A 51 2.27 7.68 3.05
CA VAL A 51 3.18 6.94 2.15
C VAL A 51 4.18 7.84 1.44
N VAL A 52 3.76 9.07 1.09
CA VAL A 52 4.57 10.00 0.30
C VAL A 52 5.21 11.05 1.19
N PHE A 53 4.43 11.67 2.09
CA PHE A 53 4.95 12.74 2.95
C PHE A 53 5.78 12.22 4.12
N GLU A 54 5.73 10.92 4.42
CA GLU A 54 6.60 10.25 5.41
C GLU A 54 7.84 9.59 4.78
N ASP A 55 7.99 9.64 3.44
CA ASP A 55 9.17 9.08 2.79
C ASP A 55 10.41 9.94 3.08
N PRO A 56 11.51 9.37 3.62
CA PRO A 56 12.68 10.15 4.04
C PRO A 56 13.33 10.99 2.93
N GLN A 57 13.23 10.58 1.66
CA GLN A 57 13.78 11.37 0.55
C GLN A 57 12.90 12.59 0.26
N VAL A 58 11.58 12.40 0.32
CA VAL A 58 10.61 13.48 0.15
C VAL A 58 10.74 14.48 1.28
N VAL A 59 10.75 14.03 2.54
CA VAL A 59 10.88 14.90 3.74
C VAL A 59 12.13 15.78 3.63
N ARG A 60 13.29 15.16 3.45
CA ARG A 60 14.57 15.89 3.37
C ARG A 60 14.58 16.93 2.25
N TYR A 61 14.05 16.57 1.09
CA TYR A 61 14.04 17.50 -0.05
C TYR A 61 13.01 18.62 0.15
N ALA A 62 11.83 18.30 0.66
CA ALA A 62 10.77 19.26 0.91
C ALA A 62 11.23 20.32 1.91
N ASP A 63 11.71 19.90 3.09
CA ASP A 63 12.12 20.81 4.17
C ASP A 63 13.33 21.69 3.79
N GLN A 64 14.22 21.17 2.95
CA GLN A 64 15.40 21.90 2.49
C GLN A 64 15.04 23.02 1.50
N HIS A 65 14.04 22.81 0.64
CA HIS A 65 13.79 23.67 -0.53
C HIS A 65 12.50 24.48 -0.45
N TYR A 66 11.56 24.11 0.42
CA TYR A 66 10.23 24.68 0.47
C TYR A 66 9.82 25.09 1.88
N ILE A 67 8.96 26.10 1.95
CA ILE A 67 7.99 26.22 3.04
C ILE A 67 6.80 25.36 2.64
N CYS A 68 6.39 24.40 3.47
CA CYS A 68 5.27 23.50 3.15
C CYS A 68 4.01 23.95 3.89
N LEU A 69 2.89 24.15 3.20
CA LEU A 69 1.59 24.50 3.78
C LEU A 69 0.59 23.36 3.53
N ASN A 70 -0.04 22.87 4.58
CA ASN A 70 -1.13 21.92 4.47
C ASN A 70 -2.45 22.69 4.52
N ALA A 71 -3.09 22.87 3.36
CA ALA A 71 -4.27 23.71 3.19
C ALA A 71 -5.53 22.82 3.21
N ASP A 72 -6.27 22.85 4.31
CA ASP A 72 -7.51 22.07 4.42
C ASP A 72 -8.67 22.85 3.77
N ILE A 73 -9.20 22.34 2.65
CA ILE A 73 -10.25 23.02 1.87
C ILE A 73 -11.62 23.02 2.55
N GLU A 74 -11.76 22.38 3.72
CA GLU A 74 -12.93 22.55 4.57
C GLU A 74 -13.00 23.96 5.16
N TYR A 75 -11.88 24.68 5.20
CA TYR A 75 -11.83 26.10 5.57
C TYR A 75 -12.01 27.01 4.34
N PRO A 76 -12.92 28.01 4.38
CA PRO A 76 -13.23 28.87 3.24
C PRO A 76 -12.02 29.57 2.62
N GLU A 77 -11.06 29.99 3.43
CA GLU A 77 -9.84 30.67 2.98
C GLU A 77 -8.97 29.77 2.11
N PHE A 78 -8.84 28.49 2.46
CA PHE A 78 -8.07 27.52 1.69
C PHE A 78 -8.82 27.02 0.46
N ARG A 79 -10.15 26.93 0.54
CA ARG A 79 -10.99 26.67 -0.64
C ARG A 79 -10.88 27.81 -1.65
N LEU A 80 -10.96 29.07 -1.21
CA LEU A 80 -10.77 30.24 -2.05
C LEU A 80 -9.36 30.27 -2.64
N LEU A 81 -8.34 29.97 -1.84
CA LEU A 81 -6.97 29.84 -2.33
C LEU A 81 -6.85 28.75 -3.41
N GLN A 82 -7.49 27.59 -3.23
CA GLN A 82 -7.52 26.53 -4.24
C GLN A 82 -8.18 27.01 -5.54
N CYS A 83 -9.31 27.73 -5.45
CA CYS A 83 -9.95 28.34 -6.60
C CYS A 83 -9.04 29.36 -7.31
N ARG A 84 -8.29 30.16 -6.54
CA ARG A 84 -7.33 31.14 -7.08
C ARG A 84 -6.14 30.45 -7.76
N VAL A 85 -5.72 29.30 -7.26
CA VAL A 85 -4.70 28.46 -7.90
C VAL A 85 -5.27 27.88 -9.19
N ASN A 86 -6.41 27.19 -9.15
CA ASN A 86 -7.06 26.66 -10.35
C ASN A 86 -8.59 26.53 -10.14
N PRO A 87 -9.40 27.40 -10.76
CA PRO A 87 -10.86 27.37 -10.62
C PRO A 87 -11.47 26.02 -11.04
N ASN A 88 -10.90 25.38 -12.06
CA ASN A 88 -11.38 24.10 -12.59
C ASN A 88 -11.03 22.90 -11.69
N ARG A 89 -10.27 23.11 -10.61
CA ARG A 89 -9.90 22.09 -9.63
C ARG A 89 -10.38 22.41 -8.22
N ALA A 90 -11.18 23.45 -8.05
CA ALA A 90 -11.80 23.78 -6.77
C ALA A 90 -12.61 22.57 -6.25
N GLY A 91 -12.33 22.12 -5.03
CA GLY A 91 -12.96 20.95 -4.42
C GLY A 91 -12.39 19.60 -4.86
N ILE A 92 -11.51 19.55 -5.87
CA ILE A 92 -10.85 18.31 -6.31
C ILE A 92 -9.57 18.13 -5.52
N ILE A 93 -9.52 17.11 -4.65
CA ILE A 93 -8.36 16.79 -3.80
C ILE A 93 -7.99 15.30 -3.89
N PRO A 94 -6.71 14.92 -3.67
CA PRO A 94 -5.57 15.77 -3.34
C PRO A 94 -5.15 16.66 -4.51
N HIS A 95 -4.80 17.90 -4.19
CA HIS A 95 -4.25 18.86 -5.14
C HIS A 95 -2.99 19.48 -4.53
N ILE A 96 -1.86 19.37 -5.20
CA ILE A 96 -0.58 19.92 -4.75
C ILE A 96 -0.13 21.00 -5.73
N CYS A 97 0.45 22.09 -5.23
CA CYS A 97 1.05 23.11 -6.07
C CYS A 97 2.34 23.67 -5.47
N ILE A 98 3.16 24.27 -6.33
CA ILE A 98 4.36 25.00 -5.93
C ILE A 98 4.21 26.45 -6.41
N LEU A 99 4.35 27.39 -5.50
CA LEU A 99 4.41 28.82 -5.78
C LEU A 99 5.84 29.35 -5.56
N THR A 100 6.20 30.36 -6.33
CA THR A 100 7.34 31.23 -6.06
C THR A 100 7.09 32.06 -4.80
N PRO A 101 8.14 32.64 -4.17
CA PRO A 101 7.96 33.56 -3.05
C PRO A 101 7.06 34.76 -3.40
N ASP A 102 7.00 35.15 -4.66
CA ASP A 102 6.16 36.26 -5.14
C ASP A 102 4.72 35.86 -5.44
N GLY A 103 4.34 34.61 -5.15
CA GLY A 103 2.97 34.11 -5.29
C GLY A 103 2.60 33.63 -6.70
N LYS A 104 3.57 33.50 -7.61
CA LYS A 104 3.35 32.91 -8.94
C LYS A 104 3.39 31.39 -8.92
N ILE A 105 2.46 30.74 -9.60
CA ILE A 105 2.34 29.29 -9.71
C ILE A 105 3.44 28.78 -10.65
N ILE A 106 4.28 27.88 -10.14
CA ILE A 106 5.30 27.17 -10.91
C ILE A 106 4.66 25.95 -11.58
N LYS A 107 3.92 25.15 -10.81
CA LYS A 107 3.25 23.93 -11.28
C LYS A 107 2.29 23.39 -10.23
N GLU A 108 1.42 22.50 -10.68
CA GLU A 108 0.42 21.83 -9.87
C GLU A 108 0.19 20.39 -10.35
N SER A 109 -0.30 19.53 -9.47
CA SER A 109 -0.61 18.13 -9.76
C SER A 109 -1.73 17.64 -8.84
N SER A 110 -2.35 16.52 -9.20
CA SER A 110 -3.25 15.79 -8.31
C SER A 110 -2.45 14.75 -7.50
N SER A 111 -3.07 13.62 -7.15
CA SER A 111 -2.43 12.52 -6.44
C SER A 111 -1.17 12.00 -7.15
N VAL A 112 -0.11 11.75 -6.40
CA VAL A 112 1.18 11.26 -6.91
C VAL A 112 1.76 10.16 -6.01
N THR A 113 2.50 9.24 -6.61
CA THR A 113 3.35 8.27 -5.88
C THR A 113 4.64 8.94 -5.38
N THR A 114 5.38 8.31 -4.48
CA THR A 114 6.66 8.82 -3.95
C THR A 114 7.67 9.17 -5.05
N GLY A 115 7.83 8.31 -6.06
CA GLY A 115 8.73 8.58 -7.18
C GLY A 115 8.27 9.75 -8.06
N GLN A 116 6.96 9.92 -8.26
CA GLN A 116 6.40 11.07 -8.96
C GLN A 116 6.53 12.35 -8.13
N MET A 117 6.37 12.26 -6.81
CA MET A 117 6.58 13.40 -5.91
C MET A 117 8.02 13.92 -6.01
N MET A 118 9.02 13.05 -6.00
CA MET A 118 10.42 13.50 -6.16
C MET A 118 10.66 14.20 -7.50
N LYS A 119 10.02 13.75 -8.59
CA LYS A 119 10.06 14.44 -9.89
C LYS A 119 9.33 15.78 -9.83
N PHE A 120 8.17 15.81 -9.18
CA PHE A 120 7.40 17.02 -8.96
C PHE A 120 8.20 18.04 -8.16
N LEU A 121 8.86 17.67 -7.06
CA LEU A 121 9.67 18.60 -6.29
C LEU A 121 10.93 19.06 -7.07
N LYS A 122 11.59 18.18 -7.83
CA LYS A 122 12.86 18.53 -8.51
C LYS A 122 12.73 19.32 -9.81
N ALA A 123 11.55 19.47 -10.41
CA ALA A 123 11.46 20.12 -11.71
C ALA A 123 11.82 21.63 -11.64
N ASP A 124 12.68 22.06 -12.57
CA ASP A 124 13.27 23.40 -12.67
C ASP A 124 12.21 24.49 -12.86
N PRO A 125 12.12 25.49 -11.96
CA PRO A 125 11.23 26.64 -12.11
C PRO A 125 11.43 27.46 -13.39
N GLN A 126 12.63 27.44 -13.98
CA GLN A 126 12.94 28.24 -15.18
C GLN A 126 12.51 27.57 -16.50
N ALA A 127 12.09 26.31 -16.45
CA ALA A 127 11.71 25.55 -17.65
C ALA A 127 10.24 25.73 -18.06
N VAL A 128 9.40 26.41 -17.26
CA VAL A 128 7.95 26.54 -17.49
C VAL A 128 7.50 27.98 -17.27
N PRO A 129 6.63 28.55 -18.13
CA PRO A 129 6.05 29.87 -17.89
C PRO A 129 5.27 29.91 -16.57
N LEU A 130 5.61 30.86 -15.70
CA LEU A 130 4.93 31.07 -14.43
C LEU A 130 3.52 31.62 -14.65
N ARG A 131 2.53 31.09 -13.93
CA ARG A 131 1.13 31.54 -13.99
C ARG A 131 0.78 32.36 -12.75
N ASP A 132 0.08 33.47 -12.94
CA ASP A 132 -0.41 34.27 -11.81
C ASP A 132 -1.64 33.61 -11.15
N LEU A 133 -1.81 33.83 -9.85
CA LEU A 133 -3.05 33.48 -9.16
C LEU A 133 -4.21 34.30 -9.72
N VAL A 134 -5.39 33.69 -9.81
CA VAL A 134 -6.61 34.43 -10.14
C VAL A 134 -6.85 35.49 -9.04
N PRO A 135 -7.13 36.76 -9.41
CA PRO A 135 -7.43 37.80 -8.43
C PRO A 135 -8.62 37.43 -7.56
N ALA A 136 -8.54 37.67 -6.25
CA ALA A 136 -9.62 37.31 -5.30
C ALA A 136 -10.97 37.96 -5.64
N ASN A 137 -10.95 39.12 -6.29
CA ASN A 137 -12.15 39.87 -6.71
C ASN A 137 -12.62 39.51 -8.12
N SER A 138 -12.10 38.45 -8.75
CA SER A 138 -12.49 38.07 -10.12
C SER A 138 -13.96 37.64 -10.15
N PRO A 139 -14.78 38.12 -11.09
CA PRO A 139 -16.18 37.67 -11.25
C PRO A 139 -16.30 36.15 -11.44
N SER A 140 -15.27 35.52 -12.01
CA SER A 140 -15.18 34.05 -12.17
C SER A 140 -15.09 33.28 -10.84
N LEU A 141 -14.74 33.95 -9.73
CA LEU A 141 -14.73 33.39 -8.37
C LEU A 141 -16.02 33.71 -7.59
N GLN A 142 -16.86 34.63 -8.10
CA GLN A 142 -18.09 35.08 -7.43
C GLN A 142 -19.33 34.22 -7.76
N MET A 143 -19.21 33.23 -8.65
CA MET A 143 -20.22 32.19 -8.76
C MET A 143 -19.95 31.12 -7.70
N GLU A 144 -20.40 31.37 -6.47
CA GLU A 144 -20.84 30.26 -5.64
C GLU A 144 -21.99 29.59 -6.38
N SER A 145 -21.73 28.51 -7.13
CA SER A 145 -22.81 27.70 -7.66
C SER A 145 -23.67 27.28 -6.46
N PRO A 146 -24.97 27.65 -6.43
CA PRO A 146 -25.82 27.34 -5.30
C PRO A 146 -25.84 25.82 -5.14
N HIS A 147 -25.36 25.35 -3.99
CA HIS A 147 -25.28 23.93 -3.65
C HIS A 147 -25.99 23.70 -2.32
N LEU A 148 -26.85 22.68 -2.27
CA LEU A 148 -27.71 22.39 -1.12
C LEU A 148 -26.92 22.15 0.16
N PHE A 149 -25.76 21.53 0.04
CA PHE A 149 -24.82 21.27 1.13
C PHE A 149 -23.56 22.10 0.91
N GLN A 150 -23.67 23.42 1.05
CA GLN A 150 -22.59 24.34 0.74
C GLN A 150 -21.40 24.18 1.73
N TYR A 151 -21.71 23.84 2.98
CA TYR A 151 -20.75 23.69 4.07
C TYR A 151 -21.01 22.40 4.87
N ARG A 152 -19.94 21.77 5.36
CA ARG A 152 -20.05 20.68 6.34
C ARG A 152 -20.27 21.31 7.71
N THR A 153 -21.48 21.15 8.24
CA THR A 153 -21.86 21.67 9.55
C THR A 153 -21.91 20.51 10.55
N PRO A 154 -21.22 20.59 11.70
CA PRO A 154 -21.30 19.55 12.73
C PRO A 154 -22.75 19.26 13.12
N TYR A 155 -23.08 17.99 13.35
CA TYR A 155 -24.45 17.58 13.67
C TYR A 155 -25.07 18.37 14.82
N SER A 156 -24.28 18.65 15.87
CA SER A 156 -24.72 19.43 17.03
C SER A 156 -25.22 20.84 16.65
N GLN A 157 -24.60 21.47 15.66
CA GLN A 157 -24.99 22.79 15.18
C GLN A 157 -26.23 22.71 14.28
N VAL A 158 -26.32 21.71 13.41
CA VAL A 158 -27.53 21.43 12.61
C VAL A 158 -28.74 21.24 13.53
N LEU A 159 -28.59 20.43 14.57
CA LEU A 159 -29.64 20.17 15.56
C LEU A 159 -30.01 21.42 16.36
N ALA A 160 -29.03 22.18 16.83
CA ALA A 160 -29.28 23.42 17.56
C ALA A 160 -30.02 24.44 16.69
N GLN A 161 -29.65 24.56 15.41
CA GLN A 161 -30.33 25.45 14.47
C GLN A 161 -31.76 24.98 14.18
N ALA A 162 -31.96 23.69 13.93
CA ALA A 162 -33.29 23.12 13.71
C ALA A 162 -34.24 23.35 14.89
N LYS A 163 -33.75 23.20 16.13
CA LYS A 163 -34.52 23.51 17.35
C LYS A 163 -34.84 25.00 17.48
N ARG A 164 -33.88 25.88 17.20
CA ARG A 164 -34.08 27.34 17.27
C ARG A 164 -35.07 27.85 16.23
N GLU A 165 -34.98 27.36 15.00
CA GLU A 165 -35.83 27.79 13.88
C GLU A 165 -37.13 26.99 13.77
N ASN A 166 -37.30 25.96 14.60
CA ASN A 166 -38.42 25.01 14.54
C ASN A 166 -38.62 24.41 13.13
N LYS A 167 -37.51 24.06 12.46
CA LYS A 167 -37.48 23.46 11.13
C LYS A 167 -37.00 22.02 11.20
N ASN A 168 -37.51 21.17 10.32
CA ASN A 168 -37.00 19.81 10.18
C ASN A 168 -35.52 19.81 9.76
N MET A 169 -34.83 18.69 9.89
CA MET A 169 -33.48 18.50 9.39
C MET A 169 -33.52 17.58 8.18
N LEU A 170 -32.72 17.93 7.16
CA LEU A 170 -32.44 17.05 6.03
C LEU A 170 -30.99 16.58 6.15
N LEU A 171 -30.79 15.35 6.58
CA LEU A 171 -29.47 14.77 6.78
C LEU A 171 -29.11 13.89 5.58
N CYS A 172 -27.97 14.13 4.96
CA CYS A 172 -27.42 13.35 3.85
C CYS A 172 -26.12 12.70 4.29
N PHE A 173 -26.09 11.36 4.32
CA PHE A 173 -24.90 10.56 4.54
C PHE A 173 -24.36 10.07 3.20
N SER A 174 -23.11 10.38 2.91
CA SER A 174 -22.52 10.25 1.58
C SER A 174 -21.05 9.83 1.63
N SER A 175 -20.45 9.59 0.46
CA SER A 175 -19.00 9.49 0.31
C SER A 175 -18.51 9.93 -1.06
N HIS A 176 -17.33 10.57 -1.12
CA HIS A 176 -16.69 10.92 -2.40
C HIS A 176 -16.32 9.71 -3.28
N PHE A 177 -16.21 8.52 -2.69
CA PHE A 177 -15.96 7.26 -3.41
C PHE A 177 -17.23 6.55 -3.89
N CYS A 178 -18.40 7.18 -3.75
CA CYS A 178 -19.68 6.65 -4.17
C CYS A 178 -20.13 7.33 -5.47
N GLY A 179 -20.24 6.55 -6.55
CA GLY A 179 -20.69 7.03 -7.86
C GLY A 179 -22.07 7.71 -7.82
N PRO A 180 -23.11 7.03 -7.29
CA PRO A 180 -24.44 7.62 -7.16
C PRO A 180 -24.49 8.90 -6.31
N CYS A 181 -23.65 8.99 -5.29
CA CYS A 181 -23.55 10.16 -4.41
C CYS A 181 -23.05 11.38 -5.19
N ARG A 182 -21.95 11.21 -5.95
CA ARG A 182 -21.42 12.26 -6.84
C ARG A 182 -22.43 12.69 -7.90
N GLN A 183 -23.19 11.74 -8.44
CA GLN A 183 -24.25 12.07 -9.40
C GLN A 183 -25.32 12.96 -8.77
N MET A 184 -25.70 12.74 -7.50
CA MET A 184 -26.65 13.62 -6.79
C MET A 184 -26.07 15.00 -6.52
N GLU A 185 -24.78 15.11 -6.19
CA GLU A 185 -24.07 16.40 -6.03
C GLU A 185 -24.03 17.22 -7.32
N GLU A 186 -23.80 16.56 -8.45
CA GLU A 186 -23.70 17.21 -9.77
C GLU A 186 -25.06 17.61 -10.35
N THR A 187 -26.16 17.01 -9.88
CA THR A 187 -27.50 17.20 -10.48
C THR A 187 -28.53 17.74 -9.51
N ILE A 188 -28.80 17.02 -8.42
CA ILE A 188 -29.92 17.28 -7.50
C ILE A 188 -29.59 18.41 -6.55
N PHE A 189 -28.38 18.41 -5.99
CA PHE A 189 -27.98 19.38 -4.97
C PHE A 189 -27.67 20.76 -5.55
N GLN A 190 -27.61 20.91 -6.87
CA GLN A 190 -27.49 22.19 -7.56
C GLN A 190 -28.82 22.72 -8.09
N ASN A 191 -29.91 21.96 -7.95
CA ASN A 191 -31.21 22.36 -8.47
C ASN A 191 -31.80 23.52 -7.64
N PRO A 192 -32.03 24.71 -8.24
CA PRO A 192 -32.48 25.89 -7.49
C PRO A 192 -33.81 25.68 -6.76
N GLY A 193 -34.76 24.95 -7.36
CA GLY A 193 -36.05 24.66 -6.75
C GLY A 193 -35.93 23.77 -5.50
N ILE A 194 -35.03 22.78 -5.54
CA ILE A 194 -34.72 21.93 -4.38
C ILE A 194 -34.04 22.76 -3.30
N ILE A 195 -33.04 23.56 -3.65
CA ILE A 195 -32.31 24.40 -2.70
C ILE A 195 -33.26 25.35 -1.97
N GLN A 196 -34.12 26.03 -2.72
CA GLN A 196 -35.13 26.93 -2.14
C GLN A 196 -36.09 26.16 -1.21
N THR A 197 -36.65 25.05 -1.69
CA THR A 197 -37.63 24.25 -0.91
C THR A 197 -37.03 23.74 0.40
N VAL A 198 -35.78 23.27 0.35
CA VAL A 198 -35.07 22.81 1.55
C VAL A 198 -34.79 23.99 2.47
N GLY A 199 -34.28 25.12 1.99
CA GLY A 199 -34.00 26.29 2.84
C GLY A 199 -35.22 26.86 3.56
N GLU A 200 -36.40 26.78 2.93
CA GLU A 200 -37.67 27.21 3.54
C GLU A 200 -38.14 26.26 4.66
N ARG A 201 -37.90 24.96 4.53
CA ARG A 201 -38.56 23.92 5.35
C ARG A 201 -37.64 23.17 6.30
N CYS A 202 -36.35 23.11 5.97
CA CYS A 202 -35.39 22.23 6.60
C CYS A 202 -34.04 22.93 6.85
N ILE A 203 -33.28 22.40 7.81
CA ILE A 203 -31.85 22.69 7.98
C ILE A 203 -31.08 21.52 7.34
N PRO A 204 -30.31 21.74 6.24
CA PRO A 204 -29.54 20.69 5.60
C PRO A 204 -28.27 20.35 6.41
N GLY A 205 -27.93 19.06 6.48
CA GLY A 205 -26.67 18.56 7.03
C GLY A 205 -26.09 17.49 6.12
N TYR A 206 -24.78 17.57 5.85
CA TYR A 206 -24.05 16.61 5.02
C TYR A 206 -22.96 15.93 5.85
N PHE A 207 -22.94 14.61 5.81
CA PHE A 207 -22.12 13.76 6.67
C PHE A 207 -21.37 12.73 5.83
N GLU A 208 -20.06 12.62 6.01
CA GLU A 208 -19.20 11.71 5.25
C GLU A 208 -18.99 10.42 6.02
N ILE A 209 -19.43 9.28 5.48
CA ILE A 209 -19.30 7.99 6.19
C ILE A 209 -17.85 7.50 6.36
N GLY A 210 -16.90 8.12 5.65
CA GLY A 210 -15.47 7.92 5.87
C GLY A 210 -14.95 8.53 7.18
N ASP A 211 -15.68 9.49 7.76
CA ASP A 211 -15.44 10.06 9.09
C ASP A 211 -16.08 9.17 10.18
N PRO A 212 -15.35 8.78 11.24
CA PRO A 212 -15.90 7.90 12.27
C PRO A 212 -17.10 8.47 13.03
N GLU A 213 -17.15 9.79 13.27
CA GLU A 213 -18.26 10.42 14.01
C GLU A 213 -19.53 10.44 13.15
N ASP A 214 -19.39 10.84 11.89
CA ASP A 214 -20.49 10.83 10.92
C ASP A 214 -20.99 9.42 10.63
N ARG A 215 -20.10 8.43 10.58
CA ARG A 215 -20.47 7.01 10.45
C ARG A 215 -21.23 6.51 11.67
N ALA A 216 -20.81 6.87 12.87
CA ALA A 216 -21.56 6.55 14.09
C ALA A 216 -22.94 7.21 14.11
N LEU A 217 -23.04 8.46 13.65
CA LEU A 217 -24.31 9.16 13.47
C LEU A 217 -25.22 8.46 12.44
N CYS A 218 -24.66 8.00 11.33
CA CYS A 218 -25.37 7.23 10.31
C CYS A 218 -26.01 5.95 10.91
N TYR A 219 -25.30 5.28 11.82
CA TYR A 219 -25.85 4.13 12.56
C TYR A 219 -26.98 4.50 13.51
N ARG A 220 -26.85 5.64 14.20
CA ARG A 220 -27.92 6.15 15.08
C ARG A 220 -29.24 6.37 14.32
N TYR A 221 -29.14 6.75 13.04
CA TYR A 221 -30.28 6.87 12.12
C TYR A 221 -30.65 5.57 11.38
N HIS A 222 -30.37 4.41 11.98
CA HIS A 222 -30.80 3.09 11.52
C HIS A 222 -30.26 2.63 10.16
N ASN A 223 -29.10 3.13 9.73
CA ASN A 223 -28.38 2.64 8.55
C ASN A 223 -27.16 1.80 8.94
N THR A 224 -27.41 0.61 9.49
CA THR A 224 -26.37 -0.31 9.99
C THR A 224 -25.46 -0.90 8.91
N GLN A 225 -25.89 -0.85 7.64
CA GLN A 225 -25.11 -1.36 6.51
C GLN A 225 -24.21 -0.29 5.87
N THR A 226 -24.22 0.95 6.38
CA THR A 226 -23.50 2.09 5.76
C THR A 226 -23.81 2.26 4.27
N ALA A 227 -25.01 1.90 3.84
CA ALA A 227 -25.41 2.02 2.45
C ALA A 227 -25.55 3.51 2.12
N ILE A 228 -24.94 3.97 1.04
CA ILE A 228 -24.92 5.39 0.64
C ILE A 228 -25.26 5.56 -0.86
N PRO A 229 -25.84 6.70 -1.27
CA PRO A 229 -26.25 7.84 -0.44
C PRO A 229 -27.45 7.47 0.46
N TYR A 230 -27.48 8.01 1.67
CA TYR A 230 -28.57 7.78 2.63
C TYR A 230 -29.11 9.12 3.11
N LEU A 231 -30.38 9.38 2.84
CA LEU A 231 -31.06 10.62 3.20
C LEU A 231 -32.10 10.37 4.27
N VAL A 232 -32.13 11.25 5.27
CA VAL A 232 -33.06 11.17 6.40
C VAL A 232 -33.70 12.53 6.62
N LEU A 233 -35.03 12.56 6.64
CA LEU A 233 -35.79 13.72 7.07
C LEU A 233 -36.15 13.52 8.53
N VAL A 234 -35.82 14.48 9.39
CA VAL A 234 -35.87 14.34 10.84
C VAL A 234 -36.52 15.57 11.46
N SER A 235 -37.31 15.42 12.52
CA SER A 235 -37.85 16.55 13.28
C SER A 235 -36.78 17.19 14.20
N PRO A 236 -37.02 18.42 14.72
CA PRO A 236 -36.15 19.02 15.74
C PRO A 236 -35.96 18.17 17.01
N ASP A 237 -36.91 17.27 17.30
CA ASP A 237 -36.87 16.34 18.44
C ASP A 237 -36.14 15.02 18.10
N GLU A 238 -35.38 14.98 17.02
CA GLU A 238 -34.64 13.81 16.54
C GLU A 238 -35.53 12.59 16.22
N LYS A 239 -36.79 12.83 15.83
CA LYS A 239 -37.69 11.79 15.32
C LYS A 239 -37.56 11.68 13.80
N ILE A 240 -37.38 10.47 13.31
CA ILE A 240 -37.24 10.17 11.88
C ILE A 240 -38.61 10.29 11.24
N LEU A 241 -38.74 11.20 10.28
CA LEU A 241 -39.95 11.40 9.49
C LEU A 241 -39.92 10.52 8.25
N ARG A 242 -38.78 10.45 7.56
CA ARG A 242 -38.55 9.61 6.37
C ARG A 242 -37.09 9.22 6.25
N ARG A 243 -36.84 8.12 5.54
CA ARG A 243 -35.50 7.65 5.17
C ARG A 243 -35.50 7.13 3.74
N HIS A 244 -34.39 7.31 3.04
CA HIS A 244 -34.17 6.78 1.69
C HIS A 244 -32.72 6.35 1.50
N THR A 245 -32.53 5.20 0.88
CA THR A 245 -31.20 4.67 0.55
C THR A 245 -31.06 4.55 -0.96
N GLY A 246 -29.93 5.03 -1.49
CA GLY A 246 -29.60 5.00 -2.90
C GLY A 246 -29.92 6.31 -3.62
N TYR A 247 -29.61 6.32 -4.92
CA TYR A 247 -29.85 7.47 -5.79
C TYR A 247 -31.32 7.92 -5.76
N MET A 248 -31.54 9.21 -5.92
CA MET A 248 -32.85 9.81 -6.05
C MET A 248 -32.79 10.91 -7.12
N ASP A 249 -33.70 10.88 -8.09
CA ASP A 249 -33.85 11.97 -9.06
C ASP A 249 -34.61 13.16 -8.46
N SER A 250 -34.68 14.28 -9.21
CA SER A 250 -35.29 15.52 -8.72
C SER A 250 -36.77 15.36 -8.32
N THR A 251 -37.53 14.53 -9.04
CA THR A 251 -38.95 14.30 -8.78
C THR A 251 -39.13 13.50 -7.50
N ALA A 252 -38.38 12.41 -7.36
CA ALA A 252 -38.37 11.60 -6.15
C ALA A 252 -37.87 12.41 -4.95
N PHE A 253 -36.92 13.34 -5.14
CA PHE A 253 -36.43 14.23 -4.09
C PHE A 253 -37.48 15.21 -3.60
N MET A 254 -38.18 15.88 -4.52
CA MET A 254 -39.27 16.76 -4.16
C MET A 254 -40.40 16.00 -3.45
N ASN A 255 -40.68 14.76 -3.87
CA ASN A 255 -41.64 13.89 -3.17
C ASN A 255 -41.15 13.52 -1.77
N PHE A 256 -39.87 13.23 -1.60
CA PHE A 256 -39.26 12.92 -0.30
C PHE A 256 -39.40 14.08 0.68
N LEU A 257 -39.29 15.33 0.21
CA LEU A 257 -39.45 16.56 1.01
C LEU A 257 -40.90 16.92 1.37
N GLN A 258 -41.90 16.21 0.87
CA GLN A 258 -43.29 16.48 1.23
C GLN A 258 -43.54 16.25 2.73
N PRO A 259 -44.46 17.01 3.36
CA PRO A 259 -44.80 16.83 4.77
C PRO A 259 -45.13 15.38 5.11
N ALA A 260 -44.62 14.90 6.25
CA ALA A 260 -44.96 13.59 6.78
C ALA A 260 -46.15 13.72 7.74
N ALA A 261 -47.12 12.81 7.65
CA ALA A 261 -48.30 12.81 8.52
C ALA A 261 -47.97 12.36 9.96
N SER A 262 -46.93 11.53 10.13
CA SER A 262 -46.46 11.04 11.43
C SER A 262 -44.97 10.68 11.36
N ALA A 263 -44.31 10.67 12.53
CA ALA A 263 -42.94 10.16 12.65
C ALA A 263 -42.92 8.63 12.54
N LEU A 264 -41.90 8.09 11.88
CA LEU A 264 -41.68 6.65 11.74
C LEU A 264 -41.10 6.05 13.03
N ASP A 265 -40.00 6.61 13.52
CA ASP A 265 -39.23 6.08 14.66
C ASP A 265 -38.38 7.19 15.33
N SER A 266 -37.89 6.94 16.54
CA SER A 266 -36.86 7.77 17.19
C SER A 266 -35.45 7.28 16.83
N ILE A 267 -34.46 8.18 16.89
CA ILE A 267 -33.04 7.85 16.73
C ILE A 267 -32.54 6.93 17.87
N SER A 268 -31.55 6.06 17.61
CA SER A 268 -30.94 5.24 18.67
C SER A 268 -30.16 6.09 19.69
N PRO A 269 -30.29 5.80 21.01
CA PRO A 269 -29.61 6.53 22.07
C PRO A 269 -28.13 6.14 22.24
N GLN A 270 -27.67 5.04 21.64
CA GLN A 270 -26.31 4.54 21.81
C GLN A 270 -25.29 5.36 21.00
N THR A 271 -24.28 5.89 21.69
CA THR A 271 -23.01 6.30 21.07
C THR A 271 -22.24 5.07 20.64
N PHE A 272 -22.16 4.83 19.34
CA PHE A 272 -21.35 3.73 18.79
C PHE A 272 -19.87 4.12 18.83
N HIS A 273 -19.06 3.39 19.60
CA HIS A 273 -17.61 3.46 19.49
C HIS A 273 -17.15 2.56 18.34
N LEU A 274 -16.82 3.17 17.21
CA LEU A 274 -16.17 2.49 16.10
C LEU A 274 -14.72 2.16 16.49
N GLN A 275 -14.48 0.92 16.88
CA GLN A 275 -13.13 0.42 17.09
C GLN A 275 -12.55 -0.03 15.74
N GLU A 276 -11.77 0.83 15.09
CA GLU A 276 -10.94 0.41 13.95
C GLU A 276 -9.97 -0.66 14.46
N SER A 277 -10.07 -1.88 13.92
CA SER A 277 -9.14 -2.94 14.28
C SER A 277 -7.77 -2.59 13.71
N GLU A 278 -6.78 -2.46 14.60
CA GLU A 278 -5.41 -2.31 14.13
C GLU A 278 -5.02 -3.56 13.32
N PRO A 279 -4.33 -3.38 12.17
CA PRO A 279 -3.94 -4.51 11.36
C PRO A 279 -3.00 -5.41 12.16
N THR A 280 -3.26 -6.71 12.13
CA THR A 280 -2.46 -7.69 12.86
C THR A 280 -1.01 -7.68 12.36
N CYS A 281 -0.08 -8.20 13.17
CA CYS A 281 1.32 -8.36 12.75
C CYS A 281 1.43 -9.11 11.40
N PHE A 282 0.58 -10.13 11.19
CA PHE A 282 0.53 -10.87 9.94
C PHE A 282 0.02 -10.04 8.76
N GLN A 283 -1.01 -9.21 8.95
CA GLN A 283 -1.48 -8.30 7.90
C GLN A 283 -0.43 -7.24 7.54
N LYS A 284 0.24 -6.66 8.55
CA LYS A 284 1.38 -5.75 8.36
C LYS A 284 2.52 -6.44 7.60
N PHE A 285 2.81 -7.70 7.93
CA PHE A 285 3.79 -8.53 7.23
C PHE A 285 3.42 -8.77 5.77
N LEU A 286 2.20 -9.23 5.47
CA LEU A 286 1.73 -9.46 4.10
C LEU A 286 1.75 -8.17 3.26
N TYR A 287 1.35 -7.04 3.86
CA TYR A 287 1.44 -5.74 3.20
C TYR A 287 2.89 -5.39 2.85
N LYS A 288 3.81 -5.53 3.81
CA LYS A 288 5.24 -5.33 3.56
C LYS A 288 5.74 -6.26 2.46
N GLN A 289 5.39 -7.55 2.49
CA GLN A 289 5.78 -8.50 1.44
C GLN A 289 5.23 -8.08 0.08
N ARG A 290 4.01 -7.55 -0.04
CA ARG A 290 3.47 -7.07 -1.34
C ARG A 290 4.20 -5.86 -1.91
N HIS A 291 4.68 -4.94 -1.07
CA HIS A 291 5.28 -3.68 -1.54
C HIS A 291 6.82 -3.63 -1.49
N HIS A 292 7.46 -4.52 -0.73
CA HIS A 292 8.92 -4.52 -0.60
C HIS A 292 9.61 -5.10 -1.85
N ALA A 293 10.81 -4.60 -2.16
CA ALA A 293 11.55 -5.02 -3.36
C ALA A 293 12.15 -6.43 -3.26
N TRP A 294 12.37 -6.92 -2.04
CA TRP A 294 12.77 -8.30 -1.74
C TRP A 294 11.58 -9.06 -1.18
N LYS A 295 11.24 -10.18 -1.82
CA LYS A 295 10.10 -11.04 -1.45
C LYS A 295 10.61 -12.29 -0.76
N LEU A 296 10.05 -12.63 0.40
CA LEU A 296 10.34 -13.89 1.06
C LEU A 296 9.75 -15.05 0.24
N GLN A 297 10.51 -16.13 0.14
CA GLN A 297 10.05 -17.42 -0.33
C GLN A 297 10.36 -18.48 0.72
N ILE A 298 9.40 -19.35 1.00
CA ILE A 298 9.60 -20.50 1.88
C ILE A 298 9.54 -21.75 1.01
N THR A 299 10.59 -22.56 1.04
CA THR A 299 10.73 -23.73 0.17
C THR A 299 10.64 -25.02 0.98
N ALA A 300 9.88 -25.97 0.46
CA ALA A 300 9.92 -27.37 0.87
C ALA A 300 10.12 -28.24 -0.37
N ALA A 301 10.96 -29.26 -0.25
CA ALA A 301 11.50 -29.94 -1.40
C ALA A 301 11.93 -31.39 -1.11
N ILE A 302 11.99 -32.16 -2.19
CA ILE A 302 12.52 -33.53 -2.21
C ILE A 302 13.68 -33.56 -3.20
N ASN A 303 14.74 -34.27 -2.83
CA ASN A 303 15.86 -34.52 -3.72
C ASN A 303 16.16 -36.02 -3.82
N THR A 304 16.79 -36.41 -4.93
CA THR A 304 17.32 -37.76 -5.13
C THR A 304 18.79 -37.64 -5.45
N THR A 305 19.64 -37.96 -4.48
CA THR A 305 21.10 -37.81 -4.61
C THR A 305 21.81 -39.16 -4.65
N THR A 306 22.99 -39.17 -5.25
CA THR A 306 23.96 -40.25 -5.19
C THR A 306 25.36 -39.67 -4.94
N LEU A 307 26.31 -40.55 -4.63
CA LEU A 307 27.71 -40.24 -4.44
C LEU A 307 28.50 -40.81 -5.63
N LYS A 308 28.98 -39.92 -6.49
CA LYS A 308 29.86 -40.31 -7.59
C LYS A 308 31.28 -40.46 -7.07
N THR A 309 31.83 -41.66 -7.15
CA THR A 309 33.17 -41.99 -6.70
C THR A 309 34.15 -42.09 -7.88
N SER A 310 35.45 -41.90 -7.61
CA SER A 310 36.53 -42.16 -8.56
C SER A 310 37.88 -42.24 -7.82
N GLY A 311 38.98 -42.51 -8.55
CA GLY A 311 40.29 -42.71 -7.95
C GLY A 311 40.32 -44.00 -7.13
N SER A 312 40.91 -43.97 -5.93
CA SER A 312 40.97 -45.14 -5.04
C SER A 312 39.60 -45.64 -4.54
N LEU A 313 38.52 -44.90 -4.81
CA LEU A 313 37.14 -45.25 -4.47
C LEU A 313 36.31 -45.72 -5.68
N SER A 314 36.92 -45.92 -6.86
CA SER A 314 36.18 -46.25 -8.09
C SER A 314 35.42 -47.57 -8.05
N ALA A 315 35.79 -48.49 -7.14
CA ALA A 315 35.10 -49.77 -6.96
C ALA A 315 33.81 -49.65 -6.12
N VAL A 316 33.53 -48.47 -5.55
CA VAL A 316 32.39 -48.26 -4.66
C VAL A 316 31.32 -47.45 -5.37
N ASP A 317 30.29 -48.13 -5.84
CA ASP A 317 29.14 -47.48 -6.46
C ASP A 317 28.05 -47.19 -5.45
N PHE A 318 27.40 -46.04 -5.61
CA PHE A 318 26.21 -45.66 -4.87
C PHE A 318 25.02 -45.48 -5.82
N ASN A 319 23.89 -46.05 -5.43
CA ASN A 319 22.58 -45.78 -6.01
C ASN A 319 21.97 -44.51 -5.39
N TYR A 320 21.00 -43.97 -6.12
CA TYR A 320 20.22 -42.82 -5.68
C TYR A 320 19.48 -43.09 -4.36
N ARG A 321 19.41 -42.05 -3.55
CA ARG A 321 18.74 -42.00 -2.25
C ARG A 321 17.86 -40.76 -2.18
N ILE A 322 16.65 -40.94 -1.66
CA ILE A 322 15.74 -39.84 -1.38
C ILE A 322 16.23 -39.05 -0.15
N GLY A 323 16.35 -37.75 -0.34
CA GLY A 323 16.57 -36.74 0.69
C GLY A 323 15.46 -35.68 0.64
N TYR A 324 15.63 -34.66 1.46
CA TYR A 324 14.68 -33.58 1.63
C TYR A 324 15.44 -32.27 1.74
N GLU A 325 14.75 -31.19 1.44
CA GLU A 325 15.28 -29.83 1.52
C GLU A 325 14.19 -28.89 2.03
N VAL A 326 14.53 -28.07 3.02
CA VAL A 326 13.64 -27.06 3.59
C VAL A 326 14.45 -25.80 3.84
N GLY A 327 13.91 -24.65 3.48
CA GLY A 327 14.62 -23.40 3.63
C GLY A 327 13.81 -22.18 3.26
N PHE A 328 14.49 -21.06 3.17
CA PHE A 328 13.91 -19.82 2.69
C PHE A 328 14.91 -19.07 1.80
N SER A 329 14.37 -18.23 0.94
CA SER A 329 15.16 -17.31 0.11
C SER A 329 14.48 -15.96 0.00
N PHE A 330 15.25 -14.94 -0.42
CA PHE A 330 14.73 -13.61 -0.67
C PHE A 330 14.87 -13.30 -2.16
N ALA A 331 13.76 -13.23 -2.88
CA ALA A 331 13.75 -12.95 -4.30
C ALA A 331 13.73 -11.44 -4.56
N HIS A 332 14.73 -10.94 -5.29
CA HIS A 332 14.69 -9.64 -5.95
C HIS A 332 14.52 -9.83 -7.45
N GLN A 333 13.34 -9.45 -7.96
CA GLN A 333 12.95 -9.67 -9.36
C GLN A 333 12.96 -8.37 -10.15
N ARG A 334 13.53 -8.41 -11.36
CA ARG A 334 13.39 -7.40 -12.40
C ARG A 334 12.70 -8.01 -13.63
N LYS A 335 12.61 -7.25 -14.72
CA LYS A 335 11.87 -7.65 -15.93
C LYS A 335 12.31 -9.01 -16.51
N HIS A 336 13.62 -9.26 -16.59
CA HIS A 336 14.19 -10.44 -17.25
C HIS A 336 15.09 -11.29 -16.34
N TRP A 337 15.30 -10.88 -15.10
CA TRP A 337 16.19 -11.61 -14.19
C TRP A 337 15.72 -11.52 -12.74
N ALA A 338 16.09 -12.52 -11.96
CA ALA A 338 15.89 -12.54 -10.52
C ALA A 338 17.14 -13.07 -9.82
N VAL A 339 17.40 -12.54 -8.62
CA VAL A 339 18.46 -13.03 -7.73
C VAL A 339 17.82 -13.43 -6.41
N MET A 340 18.17 -14.62 -5.91
CA MET A 340 17.57 -15.20 -4.72
C MET A 340 18.65 -15.87 -3.84
N PRO A 341 19.33 -15.12 -2.96
CA PRO A 341 20.10 -15.73 -1.88
C PRO A 341 19.16 -16.45 -0.91
N GLY A 342 19.60 -17.57 -0.36
CA GLY A 342 18.82 -18.33 0.61
C GLY A 342 19.66 -19.13 1.60
N LEU A 343 18.95 -19.80 2.49
CA LEU A 343 19.50 -20.70 3.50
C LEU A 343 18.63 -21.94 3.56
N TYR A 344 19.27 -23.10 3.38
CA TYR A 344 18.59 -24.38 3.22
C TYR A 344 19.20 -25.43 4.14
N PHE A 345 18.34 -26.23 4.77
CA PHE A 345 18.71 -27.49 5.37
C PHE A 345 18.43 -28.60 4.37
N THR A 346 19.46 -29.34 3.95
CA THR A 346 19.36 -30.33 2.88
C THR A 346 20.02 -31.65 3.24
N SER A 347 19.32 -32.76 3.02
CA SER A 347 19.84 -34.11 3.17
C SER A 347 20.34 -34.62 1.82
N LYS A 348 21.61 -34.98 1.73
CA LYS A 348 22.28 -35.59 0.56
C LYS A 348 22.90 -36.94 0.92
N GLY A 349 23.46 -37.62 -0.07
CA GLY A 349 24.21 -38.87 0.10
C GLY A 349 23.76 -39.96 -0.89
N GLY A 350 24.12 -41.20 -0.61
CA GLY A 350 23.88 -42.35 -1.49
C GLY A 350 23.72 -43.65 -0.72
N LYS A 351 23.23 -44.70 -1.39
CA LYS A 351 23.13 -46.04 -0.80
C LYS A 351 23.51 -47.11 -1.81
N ASN A 352 24.11 -48.20 -1.37
CA ASN A 352 24.18 -49.46 -2.13
C ASN A 352 23.68 -50.61 -1.26
N GLN A 353 23.92 -51.87 -1.65
CA GLN A 353 23.39 -53.03 -0.93
C GLN A 353 23.93 -53.14 0.51
N GLU A 354 25.15 -52.65 0.78
CA GLU A 354 25.86 -52.88 2.03
C GLU A 354 26.21 -51.58 2.78
N VAL A 355 26.16 -50.42 2.11
CA VAL A 355 26.49 -49.10 2.65
C VAL A 355 25.36 -48.12 2.42
N THR A 356 25.04 -47.33 3.44
CA THR A 356 24.23 -46.13 3.30
C THR A 356 24.93 -44.97 3.97
N LEU A 357 25.19 -43.92 3.20
CA LEU A 357 25.72 -42.66 3.71
C LEU A 357 24.68 -41.56 3.50
N ARG A 358 24.20 -40.96 4.60
CA ARG A 358 23.36 -39.76 4.59
C ARG A 358 24.10 -38.62 5.27
N GLN A 359 24.07 -37.45 4.67
CA GLN A 359 24.70 -36.25 5.19
C GLN A 359 23.70 -35.10 5.15
N ASN A 360 23.57 -34.38 6.26
CA ASN A 360 22.71 -33.21 6.38
C ASN A 360 23.60 -31.97 6.35
N TYR A 361 23.26 -31.04 5.49
CA TYR A 361 24.00 -29.81 5.25
C TYR A 361 23.16 -28.58 5.56
N LEU A 362 23.82 -27.55 6.07
CA LEU A 362 23.35 -26.19 5.96
C LEU A 362 23.96 -25.58 4.69
N GLU A 363 23.12 -25.26 3.72
CA GLU A 363 23.51 -24.80 2.37
C GLU A 363 23.11 -23.34 2.16
N LEU A 364 24.03 -22.56 1.61
CA LEU A 364 23.88 -21.16 1.22
C LEU A 364 23.94 -21.04 -0.30
N PRO A 365 22.81 -21.21 -1.02
CA PRO A 365 22.76 -20.96 -2.45
C PRO A 365 22.50 -19.49 -2.77
N VAL A 366 23.07 -19.02 -3.87
CA VAL A 366 22.67 -17.74 -4.51
C VAL A 366 22.11 -18.06 -5.88
N LYS A 367 20.78 -18.09 -6.00
CA LYS A 367 20.10 -18.44 -7.24
C LYS A 367 20.06 -17.23 -8.18
N PHE A 368 20.51 -17.41 -9.42
CA PHE A 368 20.35 -16.47 -10.51
C PHE A 368 19.41 -17.06 -11.54
N THR A 369 18.27 -16.39 -11.77
CA THR A 369 17.25 -16.85 -12.70
C THR A 369 17.11 -15.89 -13.87
N TRP A 370 17.19 -16.40 -15.09
CA TRP A 370 16.80 -15.68 -16.30
C TRP A 370 15.33 -15.98 -16.63
N LEU A 371 14.53 -14.92 -16.77
CA LEU A 371 13.08 -14.99 -17.03
C LEU A 371 12.83 -14.77 -18.52
N TYR A 372 12.39 -15.80 -19.24
CA TYR A 372 12.16 -15.74 -20.68
C TYR A 372 10.68 -15.73 -21.09
N GLN A 373 9.78 -16.07 -20.17
CA GLN A 373 8.34 -15.86 -20.31
C GLN A 373 7.81 -15.23 -19.03
N ASN A 374 7.20 -14.05 -19.12
CA ASN A 374 6.60 -13.34 -17.99
C ASN A 374 5.23 -12.81 -18.42
N HIS A 375 4.18 -13.51 -18.02
CA HIS A 375 2.81 -13.10 -18.26
C HIS A 375 2.38 -12.10 -17.17
N GLN A 376 1.63 -11.07 -17.55
CA GLN A 376 1.19 -10.01 -16.62
C GLN A 376 0.32 -10.51 -15.45
N ASN A 377 -0.03 -11.80 -15.42
CA ASN A 377 -0.90 -12.44 -14.43
C ASN A 377 -0.10 -13.14 -13.30
N GLY A 378 1.19 -12.83 -13.15
CA GLY A 378 2.06 -13.41 -12.11
C GLY A 378 2.60 -14.80 -12.44
N TRP A 379 2.48 -15.23 -13.71
CA TRP A 379 3.00 -16.49 -14.21
C TRP A 379 4.29 -16.25 -14.99
N TRP A 380 5.34 -16.99 -14.70
CA TRP A 380 6.58 -16.89 -15.44
C TRP A 380 7.33 -18.22 -15.53
N LYS A 381 8.19 -18.33 -16.53
CA LYS A 381 9.15 -19.44 -16.69
C LYS A 381 10.56 -18.90 -16.78
N GLY A 382 11.50 -19.65 -16.21
CA GLY A 382 12.89 -19.24 -16.17
C GLY A 382 13.87 -20.38 -16.04
N LEU A 383 15.13 -20.08 -16.35
CA LEU A 383 16.27 -20.97 -16.16
C LEU A 383 17.13 -20.42 -15.02
N SER A 384 17.51 -21.29 -14.09
CA SER A 384 18.27 -20.94 -12.90
C SER A 384 19.64 -21.61 -12.89
N VAL A 385 20.64 -20.85 -12.45
CA VAL A 385 21.93 -21.36 -12.00
C VAL A 385 22.17 -20.87 -10.58
N SER A 386 22.52 -21.79 -9.68
CA SER A 386 22.69 -21.50 -8.26
C SER A 386 24.02 -22.07 -7.78
N PRO A 387 25.10 -21.27 -7.72
CA PRO A 387 26.25 -21.61 -6.90
C PRO A 387 25.83 -21.78 -5.44
N TYR A 388 26.40 -22.78 -4.78
CA TYR A 388 26.18 -23.04 -3.36
C TYR A 388 27.49 -23.36 -2.64
N GLY A 389 27.56 -22.94 -1.38
CA GLY A 389 28.47 -23.47 -0.37
C GLY A 389 27.67 -24.13 0.74
N ALA A 390 28.18 -25.21 1.30
CA ALA A 390 27.49 -26.00 2.30
C ALA A 390 28.44 -26.53 3.37
N VAL A 391 27.94 -26.58 4.60
CA VAL A 391 28.63 -27.19 5.74
C VAL A 391 27.79 -28.33 6.31
N ARG A 392 28.41 -29.48 6.51
CA ARG A 392 27.78 -30.66 7.08
C ARG A 392 27.58 -30.43 8.57
N ILE A 393 26.35 -30.67 9.01
CA ILE A 393 25.93 -30.55 10.41
C ILE A 393 25.42 -31.86 11.00
N GLY A 394 25.29 -32.90 10.18
CA GLY A 394 25.01 -34.25 10.66
C GLY A 394 25.34 -35.30 9.61
N GLU A 395 25.69 -36.49 10.07
CA GLU A 395 26.03 -37.64 9.22
C GLU A 395 25.47 -38.92 9.82
N LYS A 396 25.05 -39.84 8.95
CA LYS A 396 24.64 -41.19 9.32
C LYS A 396 25.19 -42.18 8.30
N LEU A 397 26.17 -42.96 8.76
CA LEU A 397 26.74 -44.08 8.02
C LEU A 397 26.16 -45.39 8.56
N LYS A 398 25.67 -46.25 7.66
CA LYS A 398 25.45 -47.67 7.91
C LYS A 398 26.39 -48.42 6.98
N ASN A 399 27.21 -49.32 7.52
CA ASN A 399 28.23 -50.02 6.76
C ASN A 399 28.26 -51.49 7.17
N ASN A 400 27.95 -52.37 6.22
CA ASN A 400 27.92 -53.82 6.36
C ASN A 400 28.91 -54.52 5.40
N THR A 401 29.82 -53.78 4.75
CA THR A 401 30.68 -54.27 3.66
C THR A 401 31.93 -55.03 4.08
N GLY A 402 32.21 -55.15 5.38
CA GLY A 402 33.50 -55.61 5.88
C GLY A 402 34.66 -54.62 5.70
N TYR A 403 34.51 -53.55 4.90
CA TYR A 403 35.46 -52.44 4.85
C TYR A 403 35.37 -51.56 6.11
N GLY A 404 36.50 -51.02 6.57
CA GLY A 404 36.53 -50.09 7.69
C GLY A 404 35.80 -48.78 7.39
N ASN A 405 35.15 -48.19 8.40
CA ASN A 405 34.41 -46.92 8.27
C ASN A 405 35.28 -45.75 7.76
N GLY A 406 36.61 -45.84 7.88
CA GLY A 406 37.55 -44.85 7.35
C GLY A 406 37.44 -44.65 5.83
N LEU A 407 37.00 -45.66 5.07
CA LEU A 407 36.81 -45.57 3.63
C LEU A 407 35.67 -44.61 3.23
N PHE A 408 34.78 -44.31 4.17
CA PHE A 408 33.62 -43.41 4.00
C PHE A 408 33.77 -42.11 4.77
N LYS A 409 34.97 -41.83 5.30
CA LYS A 409 35.25 -40.57 5.96
C LYS A 409 35.22 -39.44 4.94
N THR A 410 34.52 -38.37 5.30
CA THR A 410 34.27 -37.27 4.38
C THR A 410 34.47 -35.91 5.04
N SER A 411 34.93 -34.95 4.24
CA SER A 411 35.07 -33.55 4.61
C SER A 411 33.70 -32.93 4.96
N PRO A 412 33.64 -32.02 5.95
CA PRO A 412 32.41 -31.33 6.30
C PRO A 412 31.99 -30.28 5.26
N TRP A 413 32.86 -29.89 4.32
CA TRP A 413 32.56 -28.85 3.33
C TRP A 413 32.12 -29.46 2.00
N ASP A 414 31.04 -28.92 1.43
CA ASP A 414 30.58 -29.21 0.07
C ASP A 414 30.30 -27.89 -0.66
N TYR A 415 30.54 -27.84 -1.95
CA TYR A 415 30.22 -26.69 -2.79
C TYR A 415 30.00 -27.16 -4.22
N GLY A 416 29.21 -26.41 -4.97
CA GLY A 416 28.89 -26.80 -6.33
C GLY A 416 27.92 -25.87 -7.01
N LEU A 417 27.28 -26.41 -8.06
CA LEU A 417 26.31 -25.71 -8.87
C LEU A 417 25.00 -26.49 -8.90
N ARG A 418 23.88 -25.76 -8.90
CA ARG A 418 22.56 -26.29 -9.21
C ARG A 418 22.05 -25.63 -10.48
N PHE A 419 21.45 -26.44 -11.35
CA PHE A 419 20.85 -25.99 -12.59
C PHE A 419 19.38 -26.37 -12.57
N ALA A 420 18.48 -25.45 -12.90
CA ALA A 420 17.07 -25.76 -12.88
C ALA A 420 16.25 -25.00 -13.91
N THR A 421 15.12 -25.60 -14.27
CA THR A 421 14.01 -24.89 -14.88
C THR A 421 12.97 -24.57 -13.80
N ASN A 422 12.32 -23.42 -13.94
CA ASN A 422 11.43 -22.89 -12.93
C ASN A 422 10.12 -22.46 -13.60
N MET A 423 9.02 -22.65 -12.88
CA MET A 423 7.70 -22.21 -13.27
C MET A 423 6.97 -21.65 -12.05
N ARG A 424 6.58 -20.38 -12.13
CA ARG A 424 5.73 -19.76 -11.12
C ARG A 424 4.27 -19.75 -11.54
N LEU A 425 3.42 -20.21 -10.64
CA LEU A 425 1.96 -20.18 -10.72
C LEU A 425 1.45 -19.36 -9.52
N THR A 426 1.17 -18.07 -9.75
CA THR A 426 0.67 -17.13 -8.74
C THR A 426 1.55 -17.07 -7.46
N SER A 427 1.16 -17.76 -6.40
CA SER A 427 1.83 -17.80 -5.11
C SER A 427 2.82 -18.96 -4.96
N PHE A 428 2.89 -19.88 -5.91
CA PHE A 428 3.78 -21.04 -5.85
C PHE A 428 4.81 -21.02 -6.97
N ASP A 429 6.07 -21.27 -6.62
CA ASP A 429 7.19 -21.45 -7.55
C ASP A 429 7.65 -22.90 -7.51
N PHE A 430 7.69 -23.54 -8.68
CA PHE A 430 8.13 -24.91 -8.85
C PHE A 430 9.45 -24.93 -9.58
N GLU A 431 10.44 -25.64 -9.04
CA GLU A 431 11.78 -25.73 -9.60
C GLU A 431 12.16 -27.20 -9.73
N PHE A 432 12.56 -27.61 -10.93
CA PHE A 432 13.09 -28.93 -11.20
C PHE A 432 14.50 -28.80 -11.74
N GLY A 433 15.45 -29.51 -11.13
CA GLY A 433 16.86 -29.29 -11.44
C GLY A 433 17.79 -30.43 -11.10
N TYR A 434 19.06 -30.18 -11.42
CA TYR A 434 20.18 -31.08 -11.18
C TYR A 434 21.22 -30.40 -10.27
N LEU A 435 21.69 -31.15 -9.29
CA LEU A 435 22.75 -30.77 -8.36
C LEU A 435 24.09 -31.39 -8.80
N LEU A 436 25.09 -30.54 -8.95
CA LEU A 436 26.45 -30.88 -9.34
C LEU A 436 27.44 -30.41 -8.26
N GLY A 437 27.77 -31.27 -7.31
CA GLY A 437 28.82 -31.03 -6.30
C GLY A 437 30.23 -30.99 -6.91
N LEU A 438 30.93 -29.88 -6.79
CA LEU A 438 32.28 -29.71 -7.33
C LEU A 438 33.37 -30.02 -6.30
N GLY A 439 33.05 -29.88 -5.00
CA GLY A 439 33.97 -30.23 -3.92
C GLY A 439 34.17 -31.73 -3.78
N ASN A 440 35.43 -32.18 -3.74
CA ASN A 440 35.73 -33.55 -3.33
C ASN A 440 35.45 -33.67 -1.84
N ILE A 441 34.43 -34.45 -1.48
CA ILE A 441 34.05 -34.64 -0.09
C ILE A 441 34.76 -35.84 0.54
N SER A 442 35.56 -36.63 -0.18
CA SER A 442 36.29 -37.75 0.41
C SER A 442 37.55 -37.30 1.14
N ASP A 443 37.79 -37.82 2.35
CA ASP A 443 39.05 -37.67 3.08
C ASP A 443 40.05 -38.81 2.78
N VAL A 444 39.67 -39.77 1.93
CA VAL A 444 40.49 -40.93 1.60
C VAL A 444 41.59 -40.52 0.62
N GLN A 445 42.84 -40.92 0.91
CA GLN A 445 43.97 -40.59 0.05
C GLN A 445 43.77 -41.13 -1.37
N GLY A 446 43.89 -40.25 -2.37
CA GLY A 446 43.65 -40.58 -3.78
C GLY A 446 42.17 -40.87 -4.13
N GLY A 447 41.27 -40.78 -3.14
CA GLY A 447 39.85 -41.03 -3.28
C GLY A 447 39.10 -39.77 -3.65
N LYS A 448 38.13 -39.90 -4.54
CA LYS A 448 37.25 -38.81 -4.93
C LYS A 448 35.80 -39.21 -4.74
N MET A 449 35.01 -38.34 -4.12
CA MET A 449 33.59 -38.54 -3.89
C MET A 449 32.85 -37.20 -4.07
N TYR A 450 31.72 -37.21 -4.77
CA TYR A 450 30.95 -36.00 -5.06
C TYR A 450 29.43 -36.23 -4.99
N ASN A 451 28.69 -35.28 -4.42
CA ASN A 451 27.23 -35.29 -4.43
C ASN A 451 26.68 -34.99 -5.83
N ARG A 452 25.81 -35.85 -6.36
CA ARG A 452 25.11 -35.67 -7.64
C ARG A 452 23.64 -35.95 -7.42
N GLY A 453 22.72 -35.26 -8.09
CA GLY A 453 21.31 -35.60 -7.90
C GLY A 453 20.32 -34.72 -8.63
N PHE A 454 19.07 -35.14 -8.59
CA PHE A 454 17.94 -34.33 -9.04
C PHE A 454 17.20 -33.75 -7.84
N PHE A 455 16.51 -32.64 -8.04
CA PHE A 455 15.66 -32.06 -7.02
C PHE A 455 14.38 -31.50 -7.62
N LEU A 456 13.33 -31.49 -6.80
CA LEU A 456 12.06 -30.87 -7.06
C LEU A 456 11.69 -29.99 -5.85
N ASN A 457 11.67 -28.69 -6.07
CA ASN A 457 11.37 -27.71 -5.05
C ASN A 457 10.00 -27.06 -5.31
N MET A 458 9.26 -26.84 -4.23
CA MET A 458 8.06 -26.02 -4.22
C MET A 458 8.24 -24.89 -3.22
N SER A 459 8.09 -23.65 -3.67
CA SER A 459 8.26 -22.46 -2.84
C SER A 459 6.97 -21.64 -2.77
N LEU A 460 6.53 -21.33 -1.56
CA LEU A 460 5.49 -20.35 -1.31
C LEU A 460 6.08 -18.93 -1.39
N CYS A 461 5.52 -18.11 -2.26
CA CYS A 461 5.92 -16.73 -2.50
C CYS A 461 4.92 -15.75 -1.90
N PHE A 462 5.41 -14.71 -1.20
CA PHE A 462 4.59 -13.70 -0.55
C PHE A 462 4.50 -12.37 -1.32
#